data_AF-A0A2H5VHR7-F1
#
_entry.id   AF-A0A2H5VHR7-F1
#
_cell.length_a   1.000
_cell.length_b   1.000
_cell.length_c   1.000
_cell.angle_alpha   90.00
_cell.angle_beta   90.00
_cell.angle_gamma   90.00
#
_symmetry.space_group_name_H-M   'P 1'
#
loop_
_entity.id
_entity.type
_entity.pdbx_description
1 polymer ?
#
loop_
_entity_poly.entity_id
_entity_poly.type
_entity_poly.pdbx_seq_one_letter_code
_entity_poly.pdbx_strand_id
1 'polypeptide(L)'
;MRRRVLLGVLLVILLLGAVFGFKLVPSTELQTAFAQAGATYVGSEVCAACHKAIYDNFKATGHPYKLRTAEEARAAGLPKPSYVEWKDILFVIGGFKWKARYVDQNGYIITQSKDGSIKGKNQFNIETEQFVDYEAGKAKPYDCGSCHTTGYSKEGNQLGKPGLIGTWVFNGIQCEACHGPASQHVANGGDKTKIKIDRSAAACGTCHSRGTDMAVIPAKPPFIEHHEQYQELLQSPHKKLDCVTCHNPHKRARLDMPATCASCHVTQVADFQGSKHQQAGVRCESCHMPNLVKTAVQRGPFEADIPAHLFTINTDTKAKQFSDDGKFANGYVTWQYACLPCHSGRDEAWAAQYLKGVHKLGK
;
A
#
# COMPACT_ATOMS: atom_id res chain seq x y z
N MET A 1 61.85 -36.44 52.78
CA MET A 1 61.28 -37.29 53.84
C MET A 1 60.40 -36.40 54.73
N ARG A 2 59.10 -36.75 54.86
CA ARG A 2 58.07 -36.19 55.78
C ARG A 2 57.74 -34.68 55.62
N ARG A 3 56.60 -34.33 55.01
CA ARG A 3 55.21 -34.28 55.55
C ARG A 3 55.03 -33.30 56.72
N ARG A 4 53.92 -32.54 56.63
CA ARG A 4 53.01 -31.98 57.67
C ARG A 4 52.97 -30.43 57.63
N VAL A 5 51.83 -29.73 57.75
CA VAL A 5 50.44 -30.11 58.07
C VAL A 5 49.47 -28.97 57.66
N LEU A 6 48.20 -29.36 57.61
CA LEU A 6 46.95 -28.69 57.27
C LEU A 6 46.57 -27.40 58.04
N LEU A 7 45.69 -26.65 57.37
CA LEU A 7 44.51 -25.88 57.83
C LEU A 7 44.65 -24.64 58.73
N GLY A 8 44.09 -23.55 58.22
CA GLY A 8 43.57 -22.41 59.00
C GLY A 8 42.69 -21.52 58.12
N VAL A 9 41.37 -21.68 58.23
CA VAL A 9 40.35 -20.82 57.62
C VAL A 9 40.16 -19.58 58.52
N LEU A 10 40.20 -18.38 57.95
CA LEU A 10 39.47 -17.22 58.50
C LEU A 10 39.25 -16.15 57.42
N LEU A 11 37.96 -15.89 57.16
CA LEU A 11 37.41 -14.84 56.32
C LEU A 11 37.88 -13.45 56.78
N VAL A 12 38.32 -12.62 55.84
CA VAL A 12 38.04 -11.18 55.84
C VAL A 12 37.70 -10.75 54.41
N ILE A 13 36.44 -10.39 54.21
CA ILE A 13 35.91 -9.68 53.04
C ILE A 13 36.39 -8.23 53.12
N LEU A 14 36.92 -7.66 52.04
CA LEU A 14 36.81 -6.23 51.69
C LEU A 14 37.31 -5.97 50.23
N LEU A 15 36.34 -5.63 49.38
CA LEU A 15 36.35 -4.61 48.31
C LEU A 15 37.14 -4.78 47.00
N LEU A 16 36.32 -4.93 45.94
CA LEU A 16 36.26 -4.13 44.71
C LEU A 16 37.48 -4.08 43.77
N GLY A 17 37.29 -4.72 42.61
CA GLY A 17 38.08 -4.49 41.40
C GLY A 17 37.51 -5.31 40.24
N ALA A 18 36.34 -4.94 39.73
CA ALA A 18 35.66 -5.62 38.63
C ALA A 18 36.44 -5.46 37.31
N VAL A 19 37.13 -6.53 36.90
CA VAL A 19 37.63 -6.71 35.53
C VAL A 19 36.45 -7.20 34.69
N PHE A 20 35.94 -6.34 33.81
CA PHE A 20 34.90 -6.71 32.83
C PHE A 20 35.47 -7.72 31.83
N GLY A 21 35.27 -9.01 32.11
CA GLY A 21 35.44 -10.08 31.13
C GLY A 21 34.28 -10.07 30.13
N PHE A 22 34.59 -9.82 28.86
CA PHE A 22 33.64 -9.96 27.76
C PHE A 22 33.32 -11.46 27.59
N LYS A 23 32.26 -11.94 28.23
CA LYS A 23 31.72 -13.28 27.97
C LYS A 23 30.78 -13.20 26.76
N LEU A 24 31.08 -14.01 25.75
CA LEU A 24 30.17 -14.28 24.63
C LEU A 24 28.85 -14.82 25.20
N VAL A 25 27.79 -14.04 25.07
CA VAL A 25 26.43 -14.44 25.44
C VAL A 25 25.90 -15.37 24.35
N PRO A 26 25.47 -16.60 24.68
CA PRO A 26 24.86 -17.48 23.69
C PRO A 26 23.58 -16.85 23.13
N SER A 27 23.35 -17.00 21.83
CA SER A 27 22.25 -16.38 21.05
C SER A 27 20.83 -16.67 21.56
N THR A 28 20.68 -17.61 22.49
CA THR A 28 19.43 -17.95 23.17
C THR A 28 19.05 -16.97 24.29
N GLU A 29 20.00 -16.24 24.88
CA GLU A 29 19.70 -15.29 25.98
C GLU A 29 19.31 -13.88 25.48
N LEU A 30 19.56 -13.57 24.20
CA LEU A 30 19.00 -12.37 23.55
C LEU A 30 17.48 -12.51 23.27
N GLN A 31 16.92 -13.71 23.41
CA GLN A 31 15.50 -13.99 23.18
C GLN A 31 14.63 -13.95 24.44
N THR A 32 15.19 -13.73 25.63
CA THR A 32 14.47 -13.85 26.91
C THR A 32 14.25 -12.56 27.69
N ALA A 33 14.56 -11.38 27.14
CA ALA A 33 14.36 -10.09 27.83
C ALA A 33 13.06 -9.34 27.48
N PHE A 34 12.09 -9.99 26.83
CA PHE A 34 10.72 -9.47 26.65
C PHE A 34 9.68 -10.58 26.82
N ALA A 35 9.64 -11.18 28.01
CA ALA A 35 8.60 -12.12 28.39
C ALA A 35 7.65 -11.48 29.41
N GLN A 36 6.70 -10.68 28.92
CA GLN A 36 5.37 -10.64 29.50
C GLN A 36 4.32 -10.45 28.39
N ALA A 37 3.70 -11.59 28.03
CA ALA A 37 2.44 -11.78 27.30
C ALA A 37 2.20 -10.96 26.00
N GLY A 38 2.63 -11.49 24.85
CA GLY A 38 2.17 -11.03 23.54
C GLY A 38 2.64 -11.95 22.42
N ALA A 39 1.80 -12.20 21.41
CA ALA A 39 2.21 -12.94 20.23
C ALA A 39 3.33 -12.16 19.49
N THR A 40 4.35 -12.87 19.00
CA THR A 40 5.39 -12.37 18.09
C THR A 40 5.06 -12.62 16.63
N TYR A 41 5.71 -11.85 15.76
CA TYR A 41 5.65 -11.98 14.31
C TYR A 41 6.48 -13.19 13.84
N VAL A 42 5.97 -13.96 12.89
CA VAL A 42 6.62 -15.19 12.38
C VAL A 42 7.01 -15.12 10.90
N GLY A 43 6.47 -14.17 10.13
CA GLY A 43 6.76 -13.99 8.71
C GLY A 43 5.86 -14.84 7.80
N SER A 44 5.64 -14.36 6.57
CA SER A 44 4.71 -14.97 5.61
C SER A 44 5.14 -16.38 5.17
N GLU A 45 6.45 -16.68 5.20
CA GLU A 45 7.01 -17.98 4.83
C GLU A 45 6.54 -19.08 5.77
N VAL A 46 6.39 -18.78 7.06
CA VAL A 46 5.81 -19.73 8.04
C VAL A 46 4.35 -20.01 7.72
N CYS A 47 3.60 -18.98 7.30
CA CYS A 47 2.21 -19.14 6.88
C CYS A 47 2.09 -20.05 5.64
N ALA A 48 3.05 -19.98 4.71
CA ALA A 48 3.04 -20.74 3.46
C ALA A 48 3.05 -22.27 3.69
N ALA A 49 3.64 -22.75 4.80
CA ALA A 49 3.69 -24.17 5.12
C ALA A 49 2.29 -24.81 5.29
N CYS A 50 1.33 -24.05 5.83
CA CYS A 50 -0.05 -24.51 6.02
C CYS A 50 -1.04 -23.89 5.01
N HIS A 51 -0.76 -22.69 4.50
CA HIS A 51 -1.65 -21.89 3.65
C HIS A 51 -1.07 -21.61 2.27
N LYS A 52 -0.41 -22.60 1.67
CA LYS A 52 0.32 -22.43 0.39
C LYS A 52 -0.49 -21.73 -0.71
N ALA A 53 -1.72 -22.15 -0.96
CA ALA A 53 -2.54 -21.54 -2.02
C ALA A 53 -2.87 -20.06 -1.74
N ILE A 54 -3.09 -19.68 -0.48
CA ILE A 54 -3.32 -18.28 -0.10
C ILE A 54 -2.03 -17.49 -0.26
N TYR A 55 -0.91 -18.03 0.22
CA TYR A 55 0.41 -17.41 0.09
C TYR A 55 0.77 -17.15 -1.38
N ASP A 56 0.63 -18.15 -2.26
CA ASP A 56 0.97 -18.02 -3.69
C ASP A 56 0.12 -16.93 -4.37
N ASN A 57 -1.19 -16.89 -4.08
CA ASN A 57 -2.08 -15.83 -4.56
C ASN A 57 -1.67 -14.45 -4.04
N PHE A 58 -1.33 -14.35 -2.75
CA PHE A 58 -0.93 -13.11 -2.12
C PHE A 58 0.40 -12.58 -2.67
N LYS A 59 1.37 -13.48 -2.91
CA LYS A 59 2.65 -13.17 -3.57
C LYS A 59 2.48 -12.68 -5.00
N ALA A 60 1.35 -12.95 -5.66
CA ALA A 60 1.02 -12.39 -6.96
C ALA A 60 0.42 -10.98 -6.88
N THR A 61 0.18 -10.41 -5.69
CA THR A 61 -0.33 -9.04 -5.50
C THR A 61 0.81 -8.02 -5.35
N GLY A 62 0.47 -6.73 -5.28
CA GLY A 62 1.45 -5.66 -5.04
C GLY A 62 1.84 -5.45 -3.58
N HIS A 63 1.10 -6.02 -2.63
CA HIS A 63 1.29 -5.80 -1.18
C HIS A 63 2.69 -6.22 -0.68
N PRO A 64 3.20 -7.42 -1.00
CA PRO A 64 4.54 -7.85 -0.59
C PRO A 64 5.67 -6.98 -1.14
N TYR A 65 5.38 -6.19 -2.17
CA TYR A 65 6.37 -5.44 -2.94
C TYR A 65 6.30 -3.93 -2.69
N LYS A 66 5.62 -3.48 -1.63
CA LYS A 66 5.55 -2.06 -1.27
C LYS A 66 6.89 -1.50 -0.79
N LEU A 67 7.75 -2.36 -0.23
CA LEU A 67 9.16 -2.08 0.05
C LEU A 67 9.96 -3.36 -0.22
N ARG A 68 11.03 -3.26 -0.99
CA ARG A 68 11.92 -4.38 -1.34
C ARG A 68 13.37 -3.97 -1.17
N THR A 69 14.27 -4.93 -1.00
CA THR A 69 15.71 -4.70 -1.08
C THR A 69 16.13 -4.33 -2.51
N ALA A 70 17.31 -3.70 -2.64
CA ALA A 70 17.91 -3.42 -3.94
C ALA A 70 18.14 -4.70 -4.78
N GLU A 71 18.53 -5.79 -4.12
CA GLU A 71 18.75 -7.09 -4.77
C GLU A 71 17.46 -7.65 -5.37
N GLU A 72 16.38 -7.70 -4.60
CA GLU A 72 15.08 -8.19 -5.07
C GLU A 72 14.52 -7.34 -6.22
N ALA A 73 14.70 -6.02 -6.14
CA ALA A 73 14.27 -5.10 -7.20
C ALA A 73 15.06 -5.30 -8.49
N ARG A 74 16.38 -5.47 -8.38
CA ARG A 74 17.26 -5.78 -9.51
C ARG A 74 16.92 -7.12 -10.14
N ALA A 75 16.70 -8.16 -9.34
CA ALA A 75 16.28 -9.48 -9.80
C ALA A 75 14.92 -9.46 -10.51
N ALA A 76 14.03 -8.54 -10.11
CA ALA A 76 12.76 -8.30 -10.78
C ALA A 76 12.86 -7.46 -12.07
N GLY A 77 14.06 -7.06 -12.49
CA GLY A 77 14.29 -6.31 -13.72
C GLY A 77 13.87 -4.84 -13.65
N LEU A 78 13.69 -4.27 -12.45
CA LEU A 78 13.40 -2.84 -12.34
C LEU A 78 14.61 -2.01 -12.77
N PRO A 79 14.42 -0.92 -13.53
CA PRO A 79 15.52 -0.02 -13.84
C PRO A 79 15.93 0.78 -12.60
N LYS A 80 17.04 1.52 -12.68
CA LYS A 80 17.45 2.51 -11.69
C LYS A 80 17.66 3.86 -12.38
N PRO A 81 17.57 5.00 -11.67
CA PRO A 81 17.96 6.28 -12.25
C PRO A 81 19.39 6.18 -12.78
N SER A 82 19.66 6.76 -13.95
CA SER A 82 20.94 6.59 -14.66
C SER A 82 22.16 7.06 -13.87
N TYR A 83 21.95 7.96 -12.89
CA TYR A 83 22.97 8.55 -12.05
C TYR A 83 23.17 7.86 -10.68
N VAL A 84 22.49 6.74 -10.44
CA VAL A 84 22.56 5.99 -9.17
C VAL A 84 23.10 4.60 -9.45
N GLU A 85 24.03 4.07 -8.66
CA GLU A 85 24.46 2.67 -8.76
C GLU A 85 23.67 1.75 -7.82
N TRP A 86 23.50 0.48 -8.18
CA TRP A 86 22.72 -0.48 -7.36
C TRP A 86 23.26 -0.61 -5.93
N LYS A 87 24.58 -0.56 -5.76
CA LYS A 87 25.23 -0.58 -4.43
C LYS A 87 24.88 0.62 -3.56
N ASP A 88 24.42 1.72 -4.15
CA ASP A 88 24.04 2.94 -3.45
C ASP A 88 22.54 2.94 -3.06
N ILE A 89 21.78 1.91 -3.45
CA ILE A 89 20.37 1.74 -3.13
C ILE A 89 20.25 0.77 -1.96
N LEU A 90 19.54 1.18 -0.91
CA LEU A 90 19.17 0.32 0.22
C LEU A 90 17.84 -0.38 -0.05
N PHE A 91 16.81 0.40 -0.40
CA PHE A 91 15.47 -0.10 -0.66
C PHE A 91 14.85 0.48 -1.93
N VAL A 92 13.90 -0.25 -2.49
CA VAL A 92 13.01 0.19 -3.57
C VAL A 92 11.58 0.20 -3.05
N ILE A 93 10.91 1.33 -3.22
CA ILE A 93 9.53 1.57 -2.83
C ILE A 93 8.62 1.23 -4.02
N GLY A 94 7.76 0.24 -3.87
CA GLY A 94 6.88 -0.23 -4.94
C GLY A 94 7.60 -1.01 -6.02
N GLY A 95 7.32 -0.70 -7.29
CA GLY A 95 7.90 -1.43 -8.43
C GLY A 95 7.13 -2.68 -8.87
N PHE A 96 5.87 -2.83 -8.43
CA PHE A 96 5.02 -3.95 -8.87
C PHE A 96 4.08 -3.60 -10.03
N LYS A 97 3.43 -2.43 -10.00
CA LYS A 97 2.39 -2.07 -11.00
C LYS A 97 2.47 -0.66 -11.56
N TRP A 98 2.60 0.35 -10.71
CA TRP A 98 2.51 1.75 -11.15
C TRP A 98 3.85 2.46 -11.23
N LYS A 99 4.61 2.42 -10.14
CA LYS A 99 5.85 3.18 -10.02
C LYS A 99 6.84 2.56 -9.05
N ALA A 100 8.11 2.88 -9.23
CA ALA A 100 9.21 2.58 -8.33
C ALA A 100 9.95 3.86 -7.93
N ARG A 101 10.41 3.92 -6.67
CA ARG A 101 11.30 4.96 -6.14
C ARG A 101 12.41 4.31 -5.31
N TYR A 102 13.51 5.01 -5.11
CA TYR A 102 14.75 4.42 -4.58
C TYR A 102 15.17 5.15 -3.31
N VAL A 103 15.62 4.39 -2.31
CA VAL A 103 16.09 4.87 -1.02
C VAL A 103 17.60 4.59 -0.93
N ASP A 104 18.38 5.57 -0.52
CA ASP A 104 19.83 5.46 -0.40
C ASP A 104 20.28 4.70 0.87
N GLN A 105 21.60 4.50 1.00
CA GLN A 105 22.23 3.82 2.14
C GLN A 105 22.08 4.52 3.50
N ASN A 106 21.57 5.76 3.52
CA ASN A 106 21.30 6.54 4.72
C ASN A 106 19.79 6.64 5.03
N GLY A 107 18.94 6.04 4.19
CA GLY A 107 17.50 5.99 4.37
C GLY A 107 16.72 7.12 3.70
N TYR A 108 17.36 7.96 2.89
CA TYR A 108 16.68 9.05 2.19
C TYR A 108 16.21 8.60 0.80
N ILE A 109 15.03 9.05 0.39
CA ILE A 109 14.57 8.89 -0.99
C ILE A 109 15.54 9.67 -1.89
N ILE A 110 16.07 8.99 -2.90
CA ILE A 110 16.97 9.58 -3.88
C ILE A 110 16.15 10.51 -4.77
N THR A 111 16.49 11.80 -4.75
CA THR A 111 15.80 12.86 -5.53
C THR A 111 16.74 13.68 -6.40
N GLN A 112 18.05 13.40 -6.35
CA GLN A 112 19.10 14.03 -7.13
C GLN A 112 20.36 13.15 -7.19
N SER A 113 21.28 13.47 -8.11
CA SER A 113 22.62 12.88 -8.15
C SER A 113 23.47 13.31 -6.96
N LYS A 114 24.53 12.54 -6.66
CA LYS A 114 25.42 12.79 -5.51
C LYS A 114 26.11 14.16 -5.54
N ASP A 115 26.45 14.64 -6.73
CA ASP A 115 27.03 15.97 -6.99
C ASP A 115 25.96 17.07 -7.15
N GLY A 116 24.66 16.72 -7.12
CA GLY A 116 23.55 17.64 -7.29
C GLY A 116 23.35 18.17 -8.72
N SER A 117 24.11 17.69 -9.71
CA SER A 117 24.02 18.13 -11.11
C SER A 117 22.71 17.72 -11.79
N ILE A 118 22.11 16.60 -11.37
CA ILE A 118 20.81 16.12 -11.84
C ILE A 118 19.83 16.17 -10.68
N LYS A 119 18.74 16.93 -10.83
CA LYS A 119 17.61 16.95 -9.89
C LYS A 119 16.43 16.25 -10.54
N GLY A 120 15.77 15.34 -9.81
CA GLY A 120 14.61 14.60 -10.32
C GLY A 120 14.98 13.35 -11.13
N LYS A 121 14.12 12.97 -12.08
CA LYS A 121 14.20 11.72 -12.86
C LYS A 121 14.42 10.49 -11.97
N ASN A 122 13.68 10.45 -10.86
CA ASN A 122 13.90 9.50 -9.75
C ASN A 122 12.71 8.59 -9.46
N GLN A 123 11.55 8.86 -10.05
CA GLN A 123 10.41 7.95 -10.03
C GLN A 123 10.30 7.26 -11.38
N PHE A 124 10.42 5.94 -11.40
CA PHE A 124 10.15 5.16 -12.61
C PHE A 124 8.65 4.86 -12.70
N ASN A 125 7.99 5.27 -13.77
CA ASN A 125 6.62 4.90 -14.09
C ASN A 125 6.64 3.65 -14.96
N ILE A 126 6.00 2.57 -14.49
CA ILE A 126 6.05 1.25 -15.14
C ILE A 126 5.27 1.26 -16.46
N GLU A 127 4.12 1.93 -16.51
CA GLU A 127 3.28 1.96 -17.72
C GLU A 127 3.95 2.68 -18.89
N THR A 128 4.68 3.77 -18.63
CA THR A 128 5.32 4.58 -19.67
C THR A 128 6.80 4.28 -19.84
N GLU A 129 7.38 3.43 -19.00
CA GLU A 129 8.81 3.13 -18.92
C GLU A 129 9.70 4.37 -18.81
N GLN A 130 9.22 5.42 -18.13
CA GLN A 130 9.91 6.69 -18.02
C GLN A 130 10.25 7.05 -16.58
N PHE A 131 11.40 7.67 -16.40
CA PHE A 131 11.75 8.37 -15.17
C PHE A 131 11.17 9.79 -15.18
N VAL A 132 10.39 10.11 -14.15
CA VAL A 132 9.81 11.42 -13.91
C VAL A 132 10.28 11.98 -12.57
N ASP A 133 10.02 13.26 -12.35
CA ASP A 133 10.40 13.96 -11.14
C ASP A 133 9.48 13.61 -9.97
N TYR A 134 10.09 13.34 -8.82
CA TYR A 134 9.42 13.24 -7.54
C TYR A 134 10.26 13.93 -6.47
N GLU A 135 9.73 15.01 -5.88
CA GLU A 135 10.42 15.80 -4.86
C GLU A 135 11.86 16.20 -5.27
N ALA A 136 12.05 16.57 -6.55
CA ALA A 136 13.34 16.78 -7.17
C ALA A 136 14.25 17.71 -6.34
N GLY A 137 15.46 17.23 -6.04
CA GLY A 137 16.48 17.96 -5.29
C GLY A 137 16.23 18.12 -3.78
N LYS A 138 15.18 17.52 -3.22
CA LYS A 138 14.88 17.62 -1.79
C LYS A 138 15.49 16.47 -1.00
N ALA A 139 16.06 16.76 0.17
CA ALA A 139 16.37 15.75 1.16
C ALA A 139 15.06 15.19 1.74
N LYS A 140 14.62 14.04 1.22
CA LYS A 140 13.32 13.44 1.59
C LYS A 140 13.55 12.17 2.40
N PRO A 141 13.36 12.17 3.74
CA PRO A 141 13.44 10.94 4.52
C PRO A 141 12.35 9.95 4.09
N TYR A 142 12.61 8.66 4.26
CA TYR A 142 11.62 7.60 4.11
C TYR A 142 10.70 7.57 5.34
N ASP A 143 9.55 8.23 5.20
CA ASP A 143 8.45 8.30 6.17
C ASP A 143 7.24 7.44 5.76
N CYS A 144 7.42 6.52 4.81
CA CYS A 144 6.34 5.72 4.23
C CYS A 144 6.09 4.39 4.97
N GLY A 145 6.83 4.12 6.05
CA GLY A 145 6.87 2.83 6.74
C GLY A 145 5.49 2.32 7.21
N SER A 146 4.65 3.22 7.72
CA SER A 146 3.32 2.88 8.26
C SER A 146 2.40 2.15 7.28
N CYS A 147 2.57 2.39 5.97
CA CYS A 147 1.73 1.81 4.93
C CYS A 147 2.47 0.82 4.01
N HIS A 148 3.80 0.73 4.13
CA HIS A 148 4.66 -0.01 3.19
C HIS A 148 5.46 -1.13 3.85
N THR A 149 5.26 -1.35 5.15
CA THR A 149 5.99 -2.36 5.95
C THR A 149 5.04 -3.09 6.89
N THR A 150 5.52 -4.19 7.49
CA THR A 150 4.76 -4.97 8.46
C THR A 150 5.34 -4.83 9.86
N GLY A 151 4.48 -4.62 10.85
CA GLY A 151 4.89 -4.42 12.24
C GLY A 151 5.57 -3.07 12.46
N TYR A 152 5.10 -2.02 11.79
CA TYR A 152 5.65 -0.67 11.88
C TYR A 152 5.48 -0.07 13.29
N SER A 153 6.52 0.61 13.75
CA SER A 153 6.56 1.46 14.93
C SER A 153 7.14 2.81 14.52
N LYS A 154 6.56 3.90 15.05
CA LYS A 154 7.04 5.27 14.75
C LYS A 154 8.34 5.59 15.50
N GLU A 155 8.74 4.74 16.43
CA GLU A 155 9.89 4.90 17.29
C GLU A 155 11.18 4.44 16.59
N GLY A 156 12.23 5.23 16.77
CA GLY A 156 13.58 4.91 16.30
C GLY A 156 13.77 5.07 14.79
N ASN A 157 14.85 4.46 14.32
CA ASN A 157 15.24 4.46 12.92
C ASN A 157 15.67 3.05 12.53
N GLN A 158 14.99 2.46 11.54
CA GLN A 158 15.33 1.13 11.04
C GLN A 158 16.82 1.07 10.65
N LEU A 159 17.52 0.01 11.07
CA LEU A 159 18.97 -0.18 10.84
C LEU A 159 19.87 0.97 11.35
N GLY A 160 19.37 1.83 12.25
CA GLY A 160 20.10 3.02 12.73
C GLY A 160 20.30 4.08 11.64
N LYS A 161 19.53 4.04 10.54
CA LYS A 161 19.67 4.95 9.40
C LYS A 161 18.80 6.20 9.59
N PRO A 162 19.36 7.42 9.66
CA PRO A 162 18.60 8.62 10.03
C PRO A 162 17.46 8.95 9.06
N GLY A 163 17.57 8.58 7.79
CA GLY A 163 16.52 8.79 6.80
C GLY A 163 15.34 7.81 6.92
N LEU A 164 15.50 6.67 7.59
CA LEU A 164 14.41 5.70 7.78
C LEU A 164 13.62 6.07 9.04
N ILE A 165 12.45 6.69 8.87
CA ILE A 165 11.61 7.12 10.00
C ILE A 165 10.82 5.92 10.51
N GLY A 166 11.00 5.61 11.80
CA GLY A 166 10.41 4.44 12.45
C GLY A 166 11.17 3.14 12.22
N THR A 167 10.64 2.07 12.79
CA THR A 167 11.16 0.71 12.70
C THR A 167 10.05 -0.25 12.25
N TRP A 168 10.42 -1.42 11.73
CA TRP A 168 9.46 -2.43 11.31
C TRP A 168 10.06 -3.83 11.37
N VAL A 169 9.19 -4.85 11.36
CA VAL A 169 9.59 -6.25 11.42
C VAL A 169 9.92 -6.80 10.05
N PHE A 170 9.07 -6.53 9.04
CA PHE A 170 9.29 -7.02 7.67
C PHE A 170 9.08 -5.94 6.62
N ASN A 171 9.87 -6.02 5.55
CA ASN A 171 9.69 -5.21 4.35
C ASN A 171 8.40 -5.62 3.62
N GLY A 172 7.70 -4.62 3.07
CA GLY A 172 6.44 -4.85 2.37
C GLY A 172 5.29 -5.20 3.33
N ILE A 173 4.10 -5.28 2.75
CA ILE A 173 2.91 -5.76 3.46
C ILE A 173 2.93 -7.29 3.40
N GLN A 174 2.99 -7.91 4.58
CA GLN A 174 3.02 -9.36 4.80
C GLN A 174 1.71 -9.82 5.45
N CYS A 175 1.52 -11.13 5.64
CA CYS A 175 0.29 -11.70 6.21
C CYS A 175 -0.10 -11.02 7.54
N GLU A 176 0.90 -10.79 8.39
CA GLU A 176 0.73 -10.28 9.74
C GLU A 176 0.48 -8.75 9.80
N ALA A 177 0.54 -8.04 8.67
CA ALA A 177 0.08 -6.65 8.60
C ALA A 177 -1.44 -6.56 8.77
N CYS A 178 -2.18 -7.58 8.32
CA CYS A 178 -3.63 -7.67 8.47
C CYS A 178 -4.02 -8.60 9.62
N HIS A 179 -3.30 -9.72 9.78
CA HIS A 179 -3.60 -10.77 10.76
C HIS A 179 -2.94 -10.56 12.14
N GLY A 180 -2.10 -9.54 12.28
CA GLY A 180 -1.30 -9.32 13.49
C GLY A 180 -0.24 -10.40 13.72
N PRO A 181 0.52 -10.31 14.83
CA PRO A 181 1.54 -11.30 15.17
C PRO A 181 0.92 -12.69 15.38
N ALA A 182 1.38 -13.69 14.62
CA ALA A 182 0.71 -14.98 14.49
C ALA A 182 1.40 -16.15 15.22
N SER A 183 2.46 -15.91 16.01
CA SER A 183 3.17 -16.99 16.73
C SER A 183 2.27 -17.90 17.58
N GLN A 184 1.26 -17.34 18.25
CA GLN A 184 0.32 -18.15 19.04
C GLN A 184 -0.58 -19.01 18.15
N HIS A 185 -1.02 -18.50 17.00
CA HIS A 185 -1.75 -19.29 16.02
C HIS A 185 -0.91 -20.48 15.52
N VAL A 186 0.36 -20.23 15.19
CA VAL A 186 1.29 -21.26 14.70
C VAL A 186 1.62 -22.29 15.79
N ALA A 187 1.99 -21.83 16.99
CA ALA A 187 2.38 -22.70 18.09
C ALA A 187 1.24 -23.62 18.58
N ASN A 188 -0.01 -23.22 18.37
CA ASN A 188 -1.20 -23.99 18.72
C ASN A 188 -1.81 -24.73 17.52
N GLY A 189 -0.99 -25.14 16.54
CA GLY A 189 -1.43 -26.00 15.44
C GLY A 189 -2.40 -25.34 14.47
N GLY A 190 -2.39 -24.01 14.36
CA GLY A 190 -3.29 -23.26 13.48
C GLY A 190 -4.64 -22.91 14.12
N ASP A 191 -4.70 -22.77 15.45
CA ASP A 191 -5.91 -22.34 16.15
C ASP A 191 -6.42 -20.99 15.64
N LYS A 192 -7.59 -21.01 14.99
CA LYS A 192 -8.22 -19.83 14.36
C LYS A 192 -8.68 -18.78 15.37
N THR A 193 -8.78 -19.11 16.65
CA THR A 193 -9.09 -18.14 17.72
C THR A 193 -7.87 -17.30 18.11
N LYS A 194 -6.67 -17.72 17.70
CA LYS A 194 -5.38 -17.06 18.00
C LYS A 194 -4.84 -16.21 16.85
N ILE A 195 -5.68 -15.90 15.85
CA ILE A 195 -5.32 -15.06 14.71
C ILE A 195 -6.35 -13.94 14.53
N LYS A 196 -5.89 -12.72 14.23
CA LYS A 196 -6.81 -11.60 13.97
C LYS A 196 -7.49 -11.81 12.62
N ILE A 197 -8.81 -11.66 12.58
CA ILE A 197 -9.59 -11.55 11.34
C ILE A 197 -10.40 -10.27 11.42
N ASP A 198 -9.98 -9.25 10.67
CA ASP A 198 -10.69 -7.98 10.56
C ASP A 198 -11.09 -7.77 9.10
N ARG A 199 -12.39 -7.72 8.88
CA ARG A 199 -13.00 -7.60 7.55
C ARG A 199 -13.50 -6.19 7.26
N SER A 200 -13.39 -5.29 8.22
CA SER A 200 -13.89 -3.93 8.08
C SER A 200 -13.17 -3.17 6.97
N ALA A 201 -13.87 -2.28 6.28
CA ALA A 201 -13.23 -1.33 5.36
C ALA A 201 -12.16 -0.47 6.06
N ALA A 202 -12.36 -0.18 7.36
CA ALA A 202 -11.41 0.57 8.18
C ALA A 202 -10.04 -0.10 8.29
N ALA A 203 -9.99 -1.44 8.33
CA ALA A 203 -8.73 -2.17 8.33
C ALA A 203 -7.89 -1.88 7.07
N CYS A 204 -8.54 -1.82 5.90
CA CYS A 204 -7.90 -1.42 4.65
C CYS A 204 -7.56 0.08 4.63
N GLY A 205 -8.44 0.90 5.22
CA GLY A 205 -8.28 2.35 5.37
C GLY A 205 -7.07 2.79 6.19
N THR A 206 -6.45 1.90 6.96
CA THR A 206 -5.16 2.17 7.63
C THR A 206 -4.05 2.59 6.66
N CYS A 207 -4.11 2.08 5.42
CA CYS A 207 -3.14 2.38 4.36
C CYS A 207 -3.81 3.00 3.13
N HIS A 208 -5.03 2.57 2.80
CA HIS A 208 -5.83 3.09 1.70
C HIS A 208 -6.63 4.31 2.15
N SER A 209 -5.96 5.27 2.76
CA SER A 209 -6.47 6.62 2.99
C SER A 209 -5.34 7.65 2.94
N ARG A 210 -5.70 8.93 2.94
CA ARG A 210 -4.77 10.06 3.03
C ARG A 210 -5.25 11.08 4.06
N GLY A 211 -4.31 11.55 4.88
CA GLY A 211 -4.57 12.54 5.92
C GLY A 211 -5.33 11.94 7.11
N THR A 212 -5.79 12.80 8.00
CA THR A 212 -6.47 12.38 9.25
C THR A 212 -7.98 12.48 9.17
N ASP A 213 -8.51 13.22 8.20
CA ASP A 213 -9.95 13.43 8.04
C ASP A 213 -10.52 12.47 7.00
N MET A 214 -11.29 11.48 7.48
CA MET A 214 -11.93 10.47 6.64
C MET A 214 -13.24 10.95 6.00
N ALA A 215 -13.70 12.16 6.34
CA ALA A 215 -14.89 12.76 5.77
C ALA A 215 -14.62 13.49 4.44
N VAL A 216 -13.36 13.63 4.05
CA VAL A 216 -12.94 14.31 2.82
C VAL A 216 -12.11 13.40 1.93
N ILE A 217 -12.11 13.68 0.62
CA ILE A 217 -11.30 12.96 -0.37
C ILE A 217 -10.23 13.93 -0.89
N PRO A 218 -8.98 13.84 -0.40
CA PRO A 218 -7.90 14.71 -0.87
C PRO A 218 -7.70 14.64 -2.39
N ALA A 219 -7.56 15.80 -3.01
CA ALA A 219 -7.40 15.94 -4.44
C ALA A 219 -6.29 16.92 -4.80
N LYS A 220 -5.74 16.70 -5.99
CA LYS A 220 -4.89 17.64 -6.69
C LYS A 220 -5.35 17.68 -8.14
N PRO A 221 -6.26 18.63 -8.49
CA PRO A 221 -6.83 18.72 -9.80
C PRO A 221 -5.78 18.60 -10.91
N PRO A 222 -6.08 17.85 -11.98
CA PRO A 222 -7.39 17.32 -12.32
C PRO A 222 -7.71 15.91 -11.76
N PHE A 223 -7.06 15.43 -10.70
CA PHE A 223 -7.35 14.10 -10.15
C PHE A 223 -7.50 14.08 -8.64
N ILE A 224 -8.14 13.02 -8.15
CA ILE A 224 -7.98 12.58 -6.76
C ILE A 224 -6.49 12.20 -6.58
N GLU A 225 -5.95 12.40 -5.37
CA GLU A 225 -4.58 12.01 -5.06
C GLU A 225 -4.40 10.48 -5.09
N HIS A 226 -3.48 9.90 -4.32
CA HIS A 226 -3.27 8.44 -4.34
C HIS A 226 -3.51 7.84 -2.96
N HIS A 227 -4.24 6.72 -2.97
CA HIS A 227 -4.65 5.89 -1.83
C HIS A 227 -5.97 6.28 -1.15
N GLU A 228 -6.87 7.03 -1.77
CA GLU A 228 -8.08 7.55 -1.11
C GLU A 228 -9.29 6.59 -1.20
N GLN A 229 -9.12 5.34 -1.65
CA GLN A 229 -10.27 4.44 -1.93
C GLN A 229 -11.19 4.23 -0.72
N TYR A 230 -10.64 4.23 0.49
CA TYR A 230 -11.47 4.15 1.69
C TYR A 230 -12.32 5.42 1.88
N GLN A 231 -11.72 6.59 1.75
CA GLN A 231 -12.42 7.88 1.82
C GLN A 231 -13.49 7.98 0.70
N GLU A 232 -13.15 7.58 -0.53
CA GLU A 232 -14.09 7.52 -1.65
C GLU A 232 -15.30 6.63 -1.32
N LEU A 233 -15.06 5.41 -0.82
CA LEU A 233 -16.13 4.49 -0.44
C LEU A 233 -17.04 5.08 0.64
N LEU A 234 -16.47 5.74 1.65
CA LEU A 234 -17.22 6.39 2.74
C LEU A 234 -18.14 7.52 2.25
N GLN A 235 -17.78 8.18 1.15
CA GLN A 235 -18.59 9.24 0.53
C GLN A 235 -19.55 8.69 -0.55
N SER A 236 -19.49 7.40 -0.84
CA SER A 236 -20.33 6.77 -1.87
C SER A 236 -21.64 6.19 -1.31
N PRO A 237 -22.59 5.79 -2.17
CA PRO A 237 -23.75 5.00 -1.76
C PRO A 237 -23.39 3.67 -1.09
N HIS A 238 -22.19 3.15 -1.34
CA HIS A 238 -21.68 1.90 -0.81
C HIS A 238 -20.95 2.04 0.52
N LYS A 239 -21.00 3.19 1.20
CA LYS A 239 -20.32 3.45 2.48
C LYS A 239 -20.62 2.47 3.63
N LYS A 240 -21.68 1.68 3.51
CA LYS A 240 -22.07 0.63 4.48
C LYS A 240 -21.49 -0.75 4.15
N LEU A 241 -20.83 -0.90 3.00
CA LEU A 241 -20.20 -2.15 2.58
C LEU A 241 -18.72 -2.14 2.96
N ASP A 242 -18.17 -3.33 3.19
CA ASP A 242 -16.73 -3.51 3.39
C ASP A 242 -16.01 -3.78 2.08
N CYS A 243 -14.70 -3.49 2.03
CA CYS A 243 -13.86 -3.76 0.86
C CYS A 243 -13.93 -5.24 0.44
N VAL A 244 -14.01 -6.14 1.42
CA VAL A 244 -14.07 -7.59 1.20
C VAL A 244 -15.41 -8.09 0.67
N THR A 245 -16.43 -7.21 0.61
CA THR A 245 -17.69 -7.50 -0.08
C THR A 245 -17.42 -7.76 -1.57
N CYS A 246 -16.52 -6.98 -2.16
CA CYS A 246 -16.20 -7.05 -3.59
C CYS A 246 -14.80 -7.60 -3.88
N HIS A 247 -13.84 -7.45 -2.98
CA HIS A 247 -12.45 -7.85 -3.22
C HIS A 247 -12.01 -9.01 -2.33
N ASN A 248 -11.35 -10.00 -2.93
CA ASN A 248 -10.62 -11.01 -2.16
C ASN A 248 -9.28 -10.41 -1.70
N PRO A 249 -9.02 -10.24 -0.38
CA PRO A 249 -7.81 -9.57 0.13
C PRO A 249 -6.52 -10.37 -0.13
N HIS A 250 -6.63 -11.64 -0.51
CA HIS A 250 -5.48 -12.51 -0.79
C HIS A 250 -5.15 -12.60 -2.29
N LYS A 251 -5.93 -11.97 -3.16
CA LYS A 251 -5.76 -12.04 -4.62
C LYS A 251 -5.60 -10.65 -5.22
N ARG A 252 -5.21 -10.59 -6.49
CA ARG A 252 -5.20 -9.33 -7.24
C ARG A 252 -6.62 -8.76 -7.25
N ALA A 253 -6.77 -7.46 -7.01
CA ALA A 253 -8.06 -6.81 -6.76
C ALA A 253 -9.16 -7.06 -7.82
N ARG A 254 -8.81 -7.36 -9.08
CA ARG A 254 -9.77 -7.63 -10.17
C ARG A 254 -10.02 -9.12 -10.43
N LEU A 255 -9.55 -10.00 -9.56
CA LEU A 255 -9.73 -11.44 -9.68
C LEU A 255 -10.58 -11.95 -8.52
N ASP A 256 -11.44 -12.93 -8.79
CA ASP A 256 -12.21 -13.66 -7.78
C ASP A 256 -13.02 -12.74 -6.85
N MET A 257 -13.78 -11.83 -7.46
CA MET A 257 -14.62 -10.89 -6.72
C MET A 257 -15.82 -11.64 -6.10
N PRO A 258 -16.00 -11.62 -4.76
CA PRO A 258 -17.10 -12.33 -4.10
C PRO A 258 -18.49 -11.85 -4.51
N ALA A 259 -18.60 -10.56 -4.86
CA ALA A 259 -19.80 -9.95 -5.42
C ALA A 259 -19.44 -9.11 -6.66
N THR A 260 -20.41 -8.96 -7.55
CA THR A 260 -20.30 -8.09 -8.74
C THR A 260 -21.44 -7.08 -8.72
N CYS A 261 -21.40 -6.04 -9.55
CA CYS A 261 -22.51 -5.08 -9.63
C CYS A 261 -23.86 -5.79 -9.88
N ALA A 262 -23.83 -6.85 -10.70
CA ALA A 262 -25.01 -7.61 -11.10
C ALA A 262 -25.67 -8.40 -9.96
N SER A 263 -24.96 -8.69 -8.86
CA SER A 263 -25.56 -9.42 -7.73
C SER A 263 -26.56 -8.57 -6.94
N CYS A 264 -26.49 -7.24 -7.06
CA CYS A 264 -27.39 -6.31 -6.34
C CYS A 264 -28.17 -5.39 -7.27
N HIS A 265 -27.62 -5.01 -8.43
CA HIS A 265 -28.20 -4.03 -9.36
C HIS A 265 -28.91 -4.68 -10.54
N VAL A 266 -29.82 -5.62 -10.26
CA VAL A 266 -30.52 -6.44 -11.28
C VAL A 266 -31.28 -5.60 -12.30
N THR A 267 -31.92 -4.51 -11.85
CA THR A 267 -32.67 -3.60 -12.73
C THR A 267 -31.74 -2.86 -13.69
N GLN A 268 -30.61 -2.34 -13.19
CA GLN A 268 -29.64 -1.64 -14.02
C GLN A 268 -28.99 -2.59 -15.04
N VAL A 269 -28.75 -3.85 -14.65
CA VAL A 269 -28.25 -4.87 -15.57
C VAL A 269 -29.24 -5.15 -16.70
N ALA A 270 -30.52 -5.35 -16.37
CA ALA A 270 -31.57 -5.53 -17.38
C ALA A 270 -31.67 -4.31 -18.31
N ASP A 271 -31.60 -3.11 -17.74
CA ASP A 271 -31.61 -1.86 -18.48
C ASP A 271 -30.37 -1.70 -19.38
N PHE A 272 -29.20 -2.19 -18.97
CA PHE A 272 -27.96 -2.13 -19.75
C PHE A 272 -27.85 -3.21 -20.83
N GLN A 273 -28.43 -4.38 -20.61
CA GLN A 273 -28.35 -5.54 -21.50
C GLN A 273 -28.98 -5.27 -22.86
N GLY A 274 -28.21 -5.31 -23.95
CA GLY A 274 -28.63 -5.02 -25.31
C GLY A 274 -28.36 -3.57 -25.73
N SER A 275 -27.91 -2.70 -24.82
CA SER A 275 -27.52 -1.32 -25.16
C SER A 275 -26.32 -1.27 -26.10
N LYS A 276 -26.14 -0.14 -26.80
CA LYS A 276 -24.96 0.06 -27.66
C LYS A 276 -23.64 0.01 -26.88
N HIS A 277 -23.64 0.48 -25.63
CA HIS A 277 -22.48 0.40 -24.76
C HIS A 277 -22.13 -1.05 -24.42
N GLN A 278 -23.11 -1.88 -24.06
CA GLN A 278 -22.86 -3.29 -23.79
C GLN A 278 -22.36 -4.02 -25.06
N GLN A 279 -22.97 -3.76 -26.22
CA GLN A 279 -22.54 -4.34 -27.50
C GLN A 279 -21.10 -3.92 -27.86
N ALA A 280 -20.67 -2.73 -27.46
CA ALA A 280 -19.30 -2.24 -27.62
C ALA A 280 -18.32 -2.79 -26.55
N GLY A 281 -18.76 -3.68 -25.65
CA GLY A 281 -17.93 -4.26 -24.60
C GLY A 281 -17.67 -3.34 -23.40
N VAL A 282 -18.41 -2.23 -23.27
CA VAL A 282 -18.33 -1.34 -22.11
C VAL A 282 -18.91 -2.06 -20.89
N ARG A 283 -18.25 -1.89 -19.74
CA ARG A 283 -18.64 -2.52 -18.47
C ARG A 283 -19.11 -1.48 -17.47
N CYS A 284 -19.81 -1.89 -16.41
CA CYS A 284 -20.37 -0.96 -15.42
C CYS A 284 -19.28 -0.05 -14.82
N GLU A 285 -18.13 -0.63 -14.48
CA GLU A 285 -16.98 0.08 -13.92
C GLU A 285 -16.34 1.08 -14.90
N SER A 286 -16.57 0.95 -16.21
CA SER A 286 -16.02 1.89 -17.20
C SER A 286 -16.54 3.31 -16.98
N CYS A 287 -17.79 3.45 -16.55
CA CYS A 287 -18.43 4.75 -16.30
C CYS A 287 -18.53 5.07 -14.80
N HIS A 288 -18.82 4.05 -13.98
CA HIS A 288 -19.08 4.24 -12.54
C HIS A 288 -17.80 4.21 -11.67
N MET A 289 -16.71 3.68 -12.19
CA MET A 289 -15.40 3.64 -11.54
C MET A 289 -14.28 4.05 -12.52
N PRO A 290 -14.38 5.22 -13.17
CA PRO A 290 -13.39 5.63 -14.15
C PRO A 290 -12.03 5.87 -13.47
N ASN A 291 -10.95 5.91 -14.27
CA ASN A 291 -9.63 6.18 -13.74
C ASN A 291 -9.49 7.67 -13.34
N LEU A 292 -10.04 8.06 -12.20
CA LEU A 292 -10.07 9.45 -11.68
C LEU A 292 -9.04 9.70 -10.57
N VAL A 293 -8.31 8.66 -10.16
CA VAL A 293 -7.30 8.71 -9.10
C VAL A 293 -5.93 8.58 -9.76
N LYS A 294 -4.97 9.47 -9.41
CA LYS A 294 -3.64 9.50 -10.04
C LYS A 294 -2.54 9.04 -9.09
N THR A 295 -1.91 7.92 -9.41
CA THR A 295 -0.71 7.44 -8.71
C THR A 295 0.57 7.68 -9.49
N ALA A 296 0.64 7.39 -10.79
CA ALA A 296 1.86 7.48 -11.59
C ALA A 296 1.65 8.22 -12.91
N VAL A 297 0.61 7.85 -13.66
CA VAL A 297 0.38 8.30 -15.03
C VAL A 297 -0.95 9.04 -15.14
N GLN A 298 -0.91 10.12 -15.92
CA GLN A 298 -2.08 10.77 -16.46
C GLN A 298 -2.16 10.41 -17.94
N ARG A 299 -3.22 9.71 -18.34
CA ARG A 299 -3.44 9.24 -19.72
C ARG A 299 -4.16 10.28 -20.58
N GLY A 300 -4.92 11.17 -19.96
CA GLY A 300 -5.61 12.26 -20.64
C GLY A 300 -6.07 13.35 -19.68
N PRO A 301 -6.85 14.34 -20.15
CA PRO A 301 -7.40 15.41 -19.31
C PRO A 301 -8.33 14.89 -18.20
N PHE A 302 -9.03 13.78 -18.47
CA PHE A 302 -10.01 13.18 -17.57
C PHE A 302 -9.74 11.68 -17.32
N GLU A 303 -8.51 11.24 -17.53
CA GLU A 303 -8.12 9.85 -17.28
C GLU A 303 -6.72 9.75 -16.67
N ALA A 304 -6.63 9.09 -15.52
CA ALA A 304 -5.42 8.71 -14.81
C ALA A 304 -5.27 7.17 -14.81
N ASP A 305 -4.80 6.59 -13.70
CA ASP A 305 -4.33 5.21 -13.67
C ASP A 305 -4.89 4.34 -12.53
N ILE A 306 -5.78 4.89 -11.71
CA ILE A 306 -6.52 4.16 -10.66
C ILE A 306 -8.02 4.42 -10.77
N PRO A 307 -8.86 3.36 -10.76
CA PRO A 307 -10.32 3.48 -10.67
C PRO A 307 -10.79 4.15 -9.39
N ALA A 308 -11.71 5.10 -9.52
CA ALA A 308 -12.41 5.70 -8.38
C ALA A 308 -13.45 4.76 -7.77
N HIS A 309 -13.72 4.92 -6.49
CA HIS A 309 -14.71 4.14 -5.72
C HIS A 309 -15.90 5.01 -5.26
N LEU A 310 -16.35 5.90 -6.14
CA LEU A 310 -17.46 6.83 -5.88
C LEU A 310 -18.81 6.32 -6.39
N PHE A 311 -18.80 5.50 -7.45
CA PHE A 311 -19.93 4.80 -8.08
C PHE A 311 -21.03 5.70 -8.68
N THR A 312 -21.45 6.76 -8.00
CA THR A 312 -22.49 7.68 -8.50
C THR A 312 -21.95 8.54 -9.61
N ILE A 313 -22.68 8.66 -10.72
CA ILE A 313 -22.43 9.69 -11.73
C ILE A 313 -23.40 10.85 -11.49
N ASN A 314 -22.89 12.05 -11.28
CA ASN A 314 -23.72 13.24 -11.18
C ASN A 314 -24.15 13.68 -12.58
N THR A 315 -25.47 13.73 -12.80
CA THR A 315 -26.07 14.05 -14.09
C THR A 315 -26.25 15.55 -14.34
N ASP A 316 -25.93 16.42 -13.36
CA ASP A 316 -25.81 17.85 -13.61
C ASP A 316 -24.54 18.11 -14.44
N THR A 317 -24.72 18.63 -15.66
CA THR A 317 -23.62 18.87 -16.61
C THR A 317 -22.62 19.91 -16.11
N LYS A 318 -23.03 20.75 -15.16
CA LYS A 318 -22.22 21.82 -14.55
C LYS A 318 -21.61 21.41 -13.21
N ALA A 319 -21.87 20.20 -12.72
CA ALA A 319 -21.28 19.71 -11.49
C ALA A 319 -19.75 19.72 -11.57
N LYS A 320 -19.11 20.16 -10.48
CA LYS A 320 -17.65 20.15 -10.36
C LYS A 320 -17.19 18.85 -9.72
N GLN A 321 -16.13 18.26 -10.24
CA GLN A 321 -15.53 17.07 -9.63
C GLN A 321 -14.79 17.40 -8.32
N PHE A 322 -14.28 18.64 -8.22
CA PHE A 322 -13.47 19.09 -7.11
C PHE A 322 -14.06 20.34 -6.47
N SER A 323 -13.72 20.58 -5.21
CA SER A 323 -13.99 21.83 -4.49
C SER A 323 -13.38 23.03 -5.24
N ASP A 324 -13.91 24.23 -4.98
CA ASP A 324 -13.42 25.45 -5.63
C ASP A 324 -11.95 25.76 -5.32
N ASP A 325 -11.47 25.37 -4.14
CA ASP A 325 -10.05 25.48 -3.75
C ASP A 325 -9.19 24.31 -4.27
N GLY A 326 -9.80 23.34 -4.95
CA GLY A 326 -9.14 22.17 -5.53
C GLY A 326 -8.61 21.16 -4.51
N LYS A 327 -8.85 21.34 -3.21
CA LYS A 327 -8.25 20.45 -2.19
C LYS A 327 -8.98 19.12 -2.06
N PHE A 328 -10.26 19.07 -2.41
CA PHE A 328 -11.10 17.90 -2.19
C PHE A 328 -11.88 17.51 -3.44
N ALA A 329 -12.11 16.22 -3.61
CA ALA A 329 -13.07 15.70 -4.58
C ALA A 329 -14.46 15.56 -3.96
N ASN A 330 -15.49 15.78 -4.77
CA ASN A 330 -16.87 15.50 -4.40
C ASN A 330 -17.15 13.99 -4.45
N GLY A 331 -18.12 13.53 -3.65
CA GLY A 331 -18.52 12.11 -3.49
C GLY A 331 -19.25 11.49 -4.69
N TYR A 332 -18.98 11.96 -5.90
CA TYR A 332 -19.58 11.49 -7.15
C TYR A 332 -18.59 11.68 -8.31
N VAL A 333 -18.83 10.98 -9.40
CA VAL A 333 -18.12 11.12 -10.68
C VAL A 333 -18.88 12.13 -11.55
N THR A 334 -18.20 13.10 -12.15
CA THR A 334 -18.83 13.96 -13.16
C THR A 334 -18.76 13.32 -14.55
N TRP A 335 -19.66 13.76 -15.45
CA TRP A 335 -19.73 13.22 -16.80
C TRP A 335 -18.41 13.34 -17.58
N GLN A 336 -17.60 14.37 -17.30
CA GLN A 336 -16.30 14.54 -17.93
C GLN A 336 -15.41 13.31 -17.69
N TYR A 337 -15.35 12.81 -16.46
CA TYR A 337 -14.55 11.62 -16.12
C TYR A 337 -15.22 10.31 -16.54
N ALA A 338 -16.56 10.25 -16.54
CA ALA A 338 -17.28 9.05 -16.94
C ALA A 338 -17.34 8.84 -18.47
N CYS A 339 -17.34 9.91 -19.27
CA CYS A 339 -17.68 9.85 -20.69
C CYS A 339 -16.55 10.29 -21.62
N LEU A 340 -15.82 11.37 -21.31
CA LEU A 340 -14.84 11.95 -22.22
C LEU A 340 -13.60 11.08 -22.50
N PRO A 341 -13.20 10.09 -21.69
CA PRO A 341 -12.14 9.16 -22.08
C PRO A 341 -12.45 8.41 -23.40
N CYS A 342 -13.71 8.13 -23.69
CA CYS A 342 -14.14 7.47 -24.93
C CYS A 342 -14.81 8.44 -25.93
N HIS A 343 -15.54 9.43 -25.41
CA HIS A 343 -16.28 10.41 -26.20
C HIS A 343 -15.52 11.74 -26.27
N SER A 344 -14.27 11.69 -26.70
CA SER A 344 -13.41 12.87 -26.82
C SER A 344 -14.05 13.96 -27.68
N GLY A 345 -13.97 15.21 -27.24
CA GLY A 345 -14.48 16.37 -27.98
C GLY A 345 -15.99 16.62 -27.87
N ARG A 346 -16.71 15.89 -27.00
CA ARG A 346 -18.10 16.21 -26.66
C ARG A 346 -18.18 17.34 -25.64
N ASP A 347 -19.27 18.09 -25.68
CA ASP A 347 -19.53 19.26 -24.85
C ASP A 347 -20.68 19.02 -23.85
N GLU A 348 -20.97 20.04 -23.04
CA GLU A 348 -22.06 19.99 -22.06
C GLU A 348 -23.44 19.81 -22.70
N ALA A 349 -23.67 20.37 -23.89
CA ALA A 349 -24.93 20.24 -24.60
C ALA A 349 -25.17 18.79 -25.03
N TRP A 350 -24.13 18.12 -25.53
CA TRP A 350 -24.17 16.68 -25.79
C TRP A 350 -24.42 15.88 -24.51
N ALA A 351 -23.69 16.18 -23.43
CA ALA A 351 -23.86 15.46 -22.17
C ALA A 351 -25.29 15.57 -21.62
N ALA A 352 -25.90 16.76 -21.70
CA ALA A 352 -27.27 17.00 -21.25
C ALA A 352 -28.31 16.12 -21.95
N GLN A 353 -28.06 15.75 -23.22
CA GLN A 353 -28.95 14.88 -24.00
C GLN A 353 -28.86 13.41 -23.57
N TYR A 354 -27.68 12.92 -23.18
CA TYR A 354 -27.41 11.48 -23.06
C TYR A 354 -27.16 10.99 -21.63
N LEU A 355 -26.92 11.88 -20.65
CA LEU A 355 -26.60 11.46 -19.28
C LEU A 355 -27.74 10.70 -18.61
N LYS A 356 -28.98 11.11 -18.86
CA LYS A 356 -30.16 10.45 -18.30
C LYS A 356 -30.61 9.32 -19.21
N GLY A 357 -30.87 8.15 -18.63
CA GLY A 357 -31.32 6.97 -19.38
C GLY A 357 -30.22 6.27 -20.17
N VAL A 358 -28.95 6.61 -19.95
CA VAL A 358 -27.79 6.08 -20.69
C VAL A 358 -27.73 4.54 -20.73
N HIS A 359 -28.21 3.86 -19.69
CA HIS A 359 -28.27 2.40 -19.66
C HIS A 359 -29.10 1.82 -20.80
N LYS A 360 -30.17 2.52 -21.24
CA LYS A 360 -31.09 2.07 -22.28
C LYS A 360 -30.72 2.60 -23.68
N LEU A 361 -29.65 3.38 -23.81
CA LEU A 361 -29.35 4.10 -25.05
C LEU A 361 -29.13 3.15 -26.24
N GLY A 362 -29.87 3.40 -27.32
CA GLY A 362 -29.80 2.64 -28.57
C GLY A 362 -30.43 1.24 -28.52
N LYS A 363 -31.31 1.00 -27.55
CA LYS A 363 -32.23 -0.13 -27.49
C LYS A 363 -33.52 0.14 -28.25
#